data_AF-A0A091W550-F1
#
_entry.id   AF-A0A091W550-F1
#
_cell.length_a   1.000
_cell.length_b   1.000
_cell.length_c   1.000
_cell.angle_alpha   90.00
_cell.angle_beta   90.00
_cell.angle_gamma   90.00
#
_symmetry.space_group_name_H-M   'P 1'
#
loop_
_entity.id
_entity.type
_entity.pdbx_description
1 polymer ?
#
loop_
_entity_poly.entity_id
_entity_poly.type
_entity_poly.pdbx_seq_one_letter_code
_entity_poly.pdbx_strand_id
1 'polypeptide(L)'
;QAGAQFPRQCATVESLRSGMCCPDYFPVFGPGTDRCGVSTGRGRCVQVTVDSRPHGPQYIHDGRDDREQWPIRFFNQTCRCNGNFSGYNCGSCRPGWSGPTCSQQINIVRRNLLDLSTEERRRFVNALHQAKVTIHPDIVIATRRREEIFGPDGNTPQFENISIYNYFVWSHYYSVRKTFLGAGQQSFGGVDFSHEGPAFVTWHRYHLLQLERDMQNMLQDPTFGLPYWNFATGQNTCDICSDDLMGARSNFDVSLISQNSIFSQWRVLCENIEDYETLGTICNSTEGGPIRRNPAGNVARPMVQRLPEPEDVAQCLEVGVFDTPPFYSNSTDSFRNTVEGYSDPSGRYNPAVRSLHNLAHLFLNGTGGQTHLSPNDPIFVLLHTFTDAVFDEWLRRYSADISTYPLENAPIGHNRQYNMVPFWPPVTNNEMFVTAPENLGYSYEVEWP
;
A
#
# COMPACT_ATOMS: atom_id res chain seq x y z
N GLN A 1 3.34 26.37 2.04
CA GLN A 1 2.13 25.75 1.48
C GLN A 1 2.24 24.25 1.76
N ALA A 2 1.30 23.72 2.54
CA ALA A 2 1.36 22.43 3.22
C ALA A 2 0.14 21.61 2.79
N GLY A 3 0.24 20.30 2.55
CA GLY A 3 -0.94 19.49 2.18
C GLY A 3 -0.97 18.02 2.67
N ALA A 4 -2.05 17.29 2.38
CA ALA A 4 -2.49 16.01 2.94
C ALA A 4 -2.39 14.74 2.06
N GLN A 5 -2.68 13.55 2.63
CA GLN A 5 -2.99 12.30 1.89
C GLN A 5 -4.07 12.54 0.82
N PHE A 6 -4.87 13.56 1.05
CA PHE A 6 -5.79 14.16 0.11
C PHE A 6 -5.07 15.13 -0.82
N PRO A 7 -5.53 15.31 -2.07
CA PRO A 7 -4.97 16.29 -3.00
C PRO A 7 -4.67 17.62 -2.31
N ARG A 8 -3.52 18.23 -2.59
CA ARG A 8 -3.11 19.49 -1.94
C ARG A 8 -4.18 20.59 -2.00
N GLN A 9 -5.00 20.59 -3.06
CA GLN A 9 -6.14 21.49 -3.26
C GLN A 9 -7.29 21.25 -2.25
N CYS A 10 -7.38 20.05 -1.69
CA CYS A 10 -8.33 19.67 -0.64
C CYS A 10 -7.76 19.83 0.77
N ALA A 11 -6.45 19.97 0.92
CA ALA A 11 -5.78 20.15 2.21
C ALA A 11 -5.85 21.62 2.71
N THR A 12 -7.03 22.22 2.62
CA THR A 12 -7.29 23.62 2.95
C THR A 12 -8.40 23.74 3.98
N VAL A 13 -8.45 24.87 4.69
CA VAL A 13 -9.51 25.13 5.68
C VAL A 13 -10.90 25.07 5.04
N GLU A 14 -11.05 25.66 3.85
CA GLU A 14 -12.31 25.69 3.09
C GLU A 14 -12.80 24.28 2.72
N SER A 15 -11.94 23.46 2.14
CA SER A 15 -12.28 22.11 1.71
C SER A 15 -12.61 21.20 2.90
N LEU A 16 -11.82 21.25 3.98
CA LEU A 16 -12.06 20.45 5.19
C LEU A 16 -13.32 20.86 5.96
N ARG A 17 -13.69 22.16 5.95
CA ARG A 17 -14.93 22.64 6.58
C ARG A 17 -16.16 22.31 5.74
N SER A 18 -16.05 22.38 4.41
CA SER A 18 -17.15 22.03 3.51
C SER A 18 -17.38 20.52 3.43
N GLY A 19 -16.38 19.69 3.80
CA GLY A 19 -16.44 18.24 3.62
C GLY A 19 -16.34 17.81 2.16
N MET A 20 -15.93 18.71 1.26
CA MET A 20 -15.87 18.46 -0.18
C MET A 20 -14.42 18.46 -0.68
N CYS A 21 -13.98 17.33 -1.23
CA CYS A 21 -12.74 17.24 -1.99
C CYS A 21 -13.06 16.95 -3.46
N CYS A 22 -13.41 18.01 -4.19
CA CYS A 22 -13.73 17.98 -5.61
C CYS A 22 -13.00 19.11 -6.33
N PRO A 23 -11.66 18.99 -6.51
CA PRO A 23 -10.87 20.02 -7.16
C PRO A 23 -11.17 20.11 -8.66
N ASP A 24 -10.86 21.27 -9.24
CA ASP A 24 -11.01 21.49 -10.67
C ASP A 24 -10.00 20.66 -11.49
N TYR A 25 -10.40 20.29 -12.71
CA TYR A 25 -9.48 19.75 -13.70
C TYR A 25 -8.82 20.88 -14.51
N PHE A 26 -9.62 21.73 -15.16
CA PHE A 26 -9.13 22.85 -15.95
C PHE A 26 -10.07 24.08 -15.86
N PRO A 27 -9.96 24.89 -14.78
CA PRO A 27 -10.91 25.97 -14.49
C PRO A 27 -10.68 27.23 -15.34
N VAL A 28 -11.17 27.24 -16.59
CA VAL A 28 -11.03 28.38 -17.53
C VAL A 28 -11.82 29.62 -17.08
N PHE A 29 -12.98 29.42 -16.46
CA PHE A 29 -13.90 30.50 -16.08
C PHE A 29 -13.79 30.93 -14.62
N GLY A 30 -12.74 30.48 -13.92
CA GLY A 30 -12.46 30.76 -12.51
C GLY A 30 -12.56 29.53 -11.61
N PRO A 31 -12.10 29.62 -10.35
CA PRO A 31 -12.10 28.49 -9.41
C PRO A 31 -13.50 27.92 -9.18
N GLY A 32 -13.60 26.59 -9.09
CA GLY A 32 -14.82 25.85 -8.84
C GLY A 32 -15.72 25.65 -10.07
N THR A 33 -15.29 26.09 -11.26
CA THR A 33 -16.09 26.00 -12.50
C THR A 33 -15.93 24.68 -13.25
N ASP A 34 -14.93 23.86 -12.92
CA ASP A 34 -14.64 22.60 -13.60
C ASP A 34 -14.31 21.46 -12.61
N ARG A 35 -15.03 21.44 -11.48
CA ARG A 35 -14.87 20.41 -10.45
C ARG A 35 -15.05 19.03 -11.06
N CYS A 36 -14.06 18.16 -10.87
CA CYS A 36 -14.05 16.82 -11.41
C CYS A 36 -14.12 16.73 -12.95
N GLY A 37 -13.73 17.80 -13.67
CA GLY A 37 -13.76 17.85 -15.13
C GLY A 37 -15.18 17.83 -15.71
N VAL A 38 -16.16 18.40 -15.00
CA VAL A 38 -17.56 18.40 -15.41
C VAL A 38 -17.78 19.10 -16.77
N SER A 39 -17.00 20.15 -17.08
CA SER A 39 -17.13 20.89 -18.35
C SER A 39 -16.77 20.05 -19.57
N THR A 40 -15.95 19.02 -19.39
CA THR A 40 -15.49 18.10 -20.44
C THR A 40 -16.13 16.72 -20.34
N GLY A 41 -17.10 16.54 -19.43
CA GLY A 41 -17.79 15.27 -19.21
C GLY A 41 -16.94 14.17 -18.56
N ARG A 42 -15.78 14.51 -18.00
CA ARG A 42 -14.85 13.55 -17.36
C ARG A 42 -15.39 12.99 -16.05
N GLY A 43 -16.20 13.75 -15.34
CA GLY A 43 -16.73 13.34 -14.06
C GLY A 43 -17.61 14.39 -13.42
N ARG A 44 -17.98 14.15 -12.17
CA ARG A 44 -18.77 15.07 -11.34
C ARG A 44 -18.48 14.86 -9.87
N CYS A 45 -18.70 15.90 -9.08
CA CYS A 45 -18.66 15.80 -7.62
C CYS A 45 -19.91 15.08 -7.11
N VAL A 46 -19.74 14.08 -6.25
CA VAL A 46 -20.82 13.25 -5.71
C VAL A 46 -20.62 12.99 -4.22
N GLN A 47 -21.68 12.54 -3.54
CA GLN A 47 -21.55 11.99 -2.18
C GLN A 47 -20.70 10.72 -2.21
N VAL A 48 -19.81 10.60 -1.24
CA VAL A 48 -18.98 9.41 -1.04
C VAL A 48 -19.87 8.26 -0.61
N THR A 49 -19.60 7.07 -1.17
CA THR A 49 -20.22 5.83 -0.74
C THR A 49 -19.25 5.12 0.19
N VAL A 50 -19.73 4.68 1.35
CA VAL A 50 -18.93 3.97 2.35
C VAL A 50 -19.62 2.69 2.79
N ASP A 51 -18.84 1.70 3.19
CA ASP A 51 -19.38 0.52 3.87
C ASP A 51 -19.89 0.91 5.26
N SER A 52 -21.15 0.61 5.52
CA SER A 52 -21.84 0.87 6.81
C SER A 52 -22.23 -0.43 7.51
N ARG A 53 -21.79 -1.58 6.97
CA ARG A 53 -22.05 -2.89 7.56
C ARG A 53 -21.17 -3.07 8.80
N PRO A 54 -21.58 -3.93 9.76
CA PRO A 54 -20.77 -4.18 10.94
C PRO A 54 -19.41 -4.79 10.55
N HIS A 55 -18.38 -4.45 11.33
CA HIS A 55 -17.12 -5.19 11.36
C HIS A 55 -17.15 -6.22 12.49
N GLY A 56 -16.15 -7.10 12.51
CA GLY A 56 -15.95 -8.11 13.53
C GLY A 56 -15.70 -7.50 14.92
N PRO A 57 -15.76 -8.33 15.98
CA PRO A 57 -15.72 -7.88 17.37
C PRO A 57 -14.32 -7.47 17.86
N GLN A 58 -13.28 -7.58 17.01
CA GLN A 58 -11.90 -7.25 17.37
C GLN A 58 -11.73 -5.77 17.72
N TYR A 59 -12.46 -4.89 17.02
CA TYR A 59 -12.44 -3.46 17.26
C TYR A 59 -13.64 -3.03 18.12
N ILE A 60 -13.36 -2.42 19.28
CA ILE A 60 -14.37 -2.04 20.29
C ILE A 60 -14.45 -0.53 20.54
N HIS A 61 -13.89 0.28 19.63
CA HIS A 61 -13.67 1.71 19.82
C HIS A 61 -14.34 2.57 18.76
N ASP A 62 -15.51 2.18 18.25
CA ASP A 62 -16.27 2.95 17.27
C ASP A 62 -16.43 4.43 17.70
N GLY A 63 -16.22 5.33 16.75
CA GLY A 63 -16.25 6.77 16.93
C GLY A 63 -14.94 7.38 17.42
N ARG A 64 -13.84 6.63 17.47
CA ARG A 64 -12.55 7.08 18.03
C ARG A 64 -11.43 7.20 17.00
N ASP A 65 -11.54 6.55 15.86
CA ASP A 65 -10.50 6.55 14.83
C ASP A 65 -10.96 7.20 13.52
N ASP A 66 -10.09 8.03 12.96
CA ASP A 66 -10.32 8.77 11.70
C ASP A 66 -10.50 7.85 10.47
N ARG A 67 -10.04 6.60 10.60
CA ARG A 67 -10.06 5.57 9.54
C ARG A 67 -11.38 4.83 9.44
N GLU A 68 -12.25 4.97 10.44
CA GLU A 68 -13.60 4.41 10.43
C GLU A 68 -14.44 5.02 9.30
N GLN A 69 -15.15 4.16 8.56
CA GLN A 69 -15.97 4.55 7.41
C GLN A 69 -15.22 5.49 6.45
N TRP A 70 -13.94 5.19 6.20
CA TRP A 70 -13.06 6.03 5.39
C TRP A 70 -13.76 6.44 4.07
N PRO A 71 -13.74 7.73 3.70
CA PRO A 71 -13.00 8.87 4.27
C PRO A 71 -13.87 9.91 5.03
N ILE A 72 -15.09 9.54 5.49
CA ILE A 72 -16.13 10.54 5.83
C ILE A 72 -15.82 11.42 7.05
N ARG A 73 -14.83 11.06 7.86
CA ARG A 73 -14.31 11.91 8.94
C ARG A 73 -13.67 13.20 8.41
N PHE A 74 -13.22 13.19 7.15
CA PHE A 74 -12.64 14.34 6.46
C PHE A 74 -13.55 14.88 5.35
N PHE A 75 -13.99 14.01 4.44
CA PHE A 75 -14.75 14.41 3.25
C PHE A 75 -15.91 13.46 2.99
N ASN A 76 -17.11 14.03 2.84
CA ASN A 76 -18.31 13.29 2.42
C ASN A 76 -18.62 13.48 0.93
N GLN A 77 -17.87 14.32 0.22
CA GLN A 77 -17.99 14.49 -1.23
C GLN A 77 -16.64 14.31 -1.95
N THR A 78 -16.67 13.60 -3.08
CA THR A 78 -15.49 13.30 -3.90
C THR A 78 -15.83 13.31 -5.39
N CYS A 79 -14.81 13.31 -6.24
CA CYS A 79 -14.97 13.15 -7.67
C CYS A 79 -15.29 11.70 -8.05
N ARG A 80 -16.36 11.52 -8.82
CA ARG A 80 -16.66 10.27 -9.53
C ARG A 80 -16.46 10.48 -11.02
N CYS A 81 -15.53 9.73 -11.58
CA CYS A 81 -15.15 9.82 -12.98
C CYS A 81 -15.99 8.92 -13.87
N ASN A 82 -16.24 9.36 -15.09
CA ASN A 82 -17.03 8.65 -16.09
C ASN A 82 -16.13 7.76 -16.95
N GLY A 83 -16.64 6.59 -17.36
CA GLY A 83 -15.91 5.67 -18.24
C GLY A 83 -14.52 5.33 -17.72
N ASN A 84 -13.51 5.46 -18.58
CA ASN A 84 -12.10 5.16 -18.29
C ASN A 84 -11.32 6.34 -17.69
N PHE A 85 -11.96 7.45 -17.35
CA PHE A 85 -11.30 8.52 -16.59
C PHE A 85 -11.12 8.10 -15.12
N SER A 86 -10.08 8.64 -14.49
CA SER A 86 -9.71 8.38 -13.09
C SER A 86 -8.92 9.56 -12.50
N GLY A 87 -8.49 9.40 -11.25
CA GLY A 87 -7.72 10.38 -10.49
C GLY A 87 -8.61 11.36 -9.73
N TYR A 88 -7.98 12.13 -8.86
CA TYR A 88 -8.65 12.95 -7.86
C TYR A 88 -9.53 14.09 -8.41
N ASN A 89 -9.30 14.50 -9.66
CA ASN A 89 -10.11 15.47 -10.40
C ASN A 89 -10.61 14.92 -11.75
N CYS A 90 -10.53 13.60 -11.98
CA CYS A 90 -10.84 12.94 -13.25
C CYS A 90 -9.94 13.32 -14.43
N GLY A 91 -8.77 13.93 -14.16
CA GLY A 91 -7.79 14.30 -15.17
C GLY A 91 -6.92 13.16 -15.70
N SER A 92 -6.88 12.02 -15.00
CA SER A 92 -6.11 10.83 -15.36
C SER A 92 -6.97 9.74 -15.99
N CYS A 93 -6.35 8.63 -16.36
CA CYS A 93 -7.02 7.44 -16.87
C CYS A 93 -7.00 6.33 -15.83
N ARG A 94 -7.96 5.41 -15.92
CA ARG A 94 -7.95 4.16 -15.16
C ARG A 94 -6.69 3.33 -15.50
N PRO A 95 -6.23 2.47 -14.58
CA PRO A 95 -5.20 1.48 -14.88
C PRO A 95 -5.51 0.73 -16.19
N GLY A 96 -4.49 0.56 -17.05
CA GLY A 96 -4.63 -0.02 -18.38
C GLY A 96 -5.10 0.92 -19.49
N TRP A 97 -5.34 2.19 -19.21
CA TRP A 97 -5.77 3.18 -20.19
C TRP A 97 -4.85 4.41 -20.19
N SER A 98 -4.70 5.02 -21.36
CA SER A 98 -3.87 6.22 -21.55
C SER A 98 -4.41 7.13 -22.67
N GLY A 99 -3.66 8.20 -22.93
CA GLY A 99 -4.02 9.24 -23.88
C GLY A 99 -5.00 10.26 -23.30
N PRO A 100 -5.22 11.38 -24.01
CA PRO A 100 -6.04 12.49 -23.51
C PRO A 100 -7.50 12.10 -23.29
N THR A 101 -8.01 11.08 -23.97
CA THR A 101 -9.40 10.61 -23.87
C THR A 101 -9.54 9.26 -23.15
N CYS A 102 -8.45 8.71 -22.60
CA CYS A 102 -8.44 7.39 -21.93
C CYS A 102 -9.00 6.26 -22.79
N SER A 103 -8.63 6.27 -24.08
CA SER A 103 -9.11 5.32 -25.10
C SER A 103 -8.00 4.41 -25.63
N GLN A 104 -6.74 4.65 -25.27
CA GLN A 104 -5.60 3.84 -25.68
C GLN A 104 -5.28 2.83 -24.59
N GLN A 105 -5.40 1.54 -24.90
CA GLN A 105 -5.05 0.48 -23.95
C GLN A 105 -3.54 0.37 -23.80
N ILE A 106 -3.09 0.12 -22.58
CA ILE A 106 -1.72 -0.21 -22.25
C ILE A 106 -1.74 -1.51 -21.44
N ASN A 107 -0.81 -2.41 -21.75
CA ASN A 107 -0.51 -3.55 -20.90
C ASN A 107 0.97 -3.52 -20.50
N ILE A 108 1.22 -3.41 -19.20
CA ILE A 108 2.57 -3.41 -18.63
C ILE A 108 2.90 -4.84 -18.20
N VAL A 109 4.11 -5.30 -18.51
CA VAL A 109 4.57 -6.63 -18.07
C VAL A 109 5.51 -6.45 -16.89
N ARG A 110 5.09 -6.90 -15.71
CA ARG A 110 5.94 -7.00 -14.51
C ARG A 110 6.78 -8.27 -14.61
N ARG A 111 8.10 -8.09 -14.64
CA ARG A 111 9.09 -9.16 -14.88
C ARG A 111 9.90 -9.44 -13.63
N ASN A 112 10.54 -10.60 -13.56
CA ASN A 112 11.48 -10.90 -12.49
C ASN A 112 12.65 -9.90 -12.54
N LEU A 113 13.00 -9.30 -11.40
CA LEU A 113 14.11 -8.36 -11.30
C LEU A 113 15.43 -8.96 -11.78
N LEU A 114 15.65 -10.26 -11.54
CA LEU A 114 16.86 -10.97 -11.95
C LEU A 114 16.92 -11.25 -13.46
N ASP A 115 15.79 -11.16 -14.18
CA ASP A 115 15.74 -11.37 -15.64
C ASP A 115 15.84 -10.05 -16.44
N LEU A 116 15.85 -8.92 -15.74
CA LEU A 116 16.08 -7.60 -16.34
C LEU A 116 17.54 -7.46 -16.78
N SER A 117 17.75 -6.75 -17.90
CA SER A 117 19.09 -6.35 -18.36
C SER A 117 19.78 -5.41 -17.37
N THR A 118 21.10 -5.27 -17.48
CA THR A 118 21.89 -4.37 -16.62
C THR A 118 21.38 -2.92 -16.67
N GLU A 119 20.98 -2.45 -17.85
CA GLU A 119 20.41 -1.13 -18.07
C GLU A 119 19.03 -0.99 -17.41
N GLU A 120 18.16 -1.99 -17.54
CA GLU A 120 16.84 -2.01 -16.91
C GLU A 120 16.94 -2.04 -15.38
N ARG A 121 17.84 -2.85 -14.81
CA ARG A 121 18.13 -2.89 -13.37
C ARG A 121 18.58 -1.53 -12.85
N ARG A 122 19.56 -0.91 -13.53
CA ARG A 122 20.04 0.43 -13.18
C ARG A 122 18.92 1.47 -13.29
N ARG A 123 18.10 1.40 -14.34
CA ARG A 123 16.95 2.28 -14.53
C ARG A 123 15.95 2.14 -13.38
N PHE A 124 15.64 0.93 -12.95
CA PHE A 124 14.73 0.66 -11.83
C PHE A 124 15.28 1.21 -10.50
N VAL A 125 16.54 0.92 -10.16
CA VAL A 125 17.19 1.43 -8.93
C VAL A 125 17.22 2.96 -8.92
N ASN A 126 17.57 3.58 -10.06
CA ASN A 126 17.56 5.04 -10.20
C ASN A 126 16.15 5.62 -10.07
N ALA A 127 15.14 4.97 -10.65
CA ALA A 127 13.75 5.40 -10.55
C ALA A 127 13.23 5.36 -9.10
N LEU A 128 13.54 4.29 -8.34
CA LEU A 128 13.20 4.22 -6.92
C LEU A 128 13.84 5.37 -6.13
N HIS A 129 15.12 5.64 -6.36
CA HIS A 129 15.78 6.77 -5.70
C HIS A 129 15.19 8.11 -6.12
N GLN A 130 14.88 8.30 -7.41
CA GLN A 130 14.22 9.50 -7.89
C GLN A 130 12.85 9.69 -7.20
N ALA A 131 12.07 8.62 -7.02
CA ALA A 131 10.81 8.65 -6.29
C ALA A 131 10.99 9.00 -4.81
N LYS A 132 12.10 8.57 -4.19
CA LYS A 132 12.44 8.90 -2.80
C LYS A 132 12.77 10.37 -2.58
N VAL A 133 13.34 11.05 -3.56
CA VAL A 133 13.75 12.46 -3.44
C VAL A 133 12.79 13.45 -4.12
N THR A 134 11.89 12.97 -5.00
CA THR A 134 10.92 13.82 -5.71
C THR A 134 9.68 14.02 -4.84
N ILE A 135 9.38 15.28 -4.51
CA ILE A 135 8.13 15.65 -3.82
C ILE A 135 6.93 15.23 -4.66
N HIS A 136 5.97 14.55 -4.04
CA HIS A 136 4.76 14.10 -4.69
C HIS A 136 3.96 15.30 -5.22
N PRO A 137 3.59 15.31 -6.52
CA PRO A 137 2.99 16.49 -7.15
C PRO A 137 1.59 16.81 -6.61
N ASP A 138 0.75 15.81 -6.41
CA ASP A 138 -0.65 16.03 -6.02
C ASP A 138 -0.94 15.78 -4.54
N ILE A 139 -0.31 14.76 -3.98
CA ILE A 139 -0.53 14.26 -2.63
C ILE A 139 0.58 14.73 -1.70
N VAL A 140 0.23 14.76 -0.43
CA VAL A 140 0.93 15.39 0.67
C VAL A 140 0.51 14.55 1.93
N ILE A 141 0.71 14.89 3.21
CA ILE A 141 0.31 13.99 4.35
C ILE A 141 -0.15 14.71 5.62
N ALA A 142 -1.10 14.10 6.35
CA ALA A 142 -1.55 14.59 7.66
C ALA A 142 -0.52 14.31 8.75
N THR A 143 -0.19 15.30 9.56
CA THR A 143 0.69 15.11 10.73
C THR A 143 -0.07 15.09 12.06
N ARG A 144 -1.37 15.37 12.01
CA ARG A 144 -2.29 15.39 13.16
C ARG A 144 -3.61 14.72 12.80
N ARG A 145 -4.30 14.20 13.82
CA ARG A 145 -5.64 13.62 13.70
C ARG A 145 -6.69 14.68 13.40
N ARG A 146 -7.89 14.26 13.03
CA ARG A 146 -8.98 15.15 12.60
C ARG A 146 -9.28 16.27 13.58
N GLU A 147 -9.20 16.03 14.88
CA GLU A 147 -9.50 17.02 15.93
C GLU A 147 -8.53 18.19 15.92
N GLU A 148 -7.27 17.93 15.57
CA GLU A 148 -6.17 18.90 15.57
C GLU A 148 -5.78 19.33 14.15
N ILE A 149 -6.53 18.90 13.14
CA ILE A 149 -6.16 19.08 11.73
C ILE A 149 -6.11 20.55 11.30
N PHE A 150 -6.81 21.45 12.02
CA PHE A 150 -6.79 22.90 11.75
C PHE A 150 -5.68 23.65 12.51
N GLY A 151 -4.84 22.94 13.28
CA GLY A 151 -3.77 23.52 14.05
C GLY A 151 -4.25 24.33 15.27
N PRO A 152 -3.31 24.86 16.07
CA PRO A 152 -3.63 25.56 17.32
C PRO A 152 -4.44 26.85 17.14
N ASP A 153 -4.33 27.50 15.98
CA ASP A 153 -5.06 28.73 15.63
C ASP A 153 -6.44 28.44 14.99
N GLY A 154 -6.76 27.16 14.73
CA GLY A 154 -7.97 26.75 14.05
C GLY A 154 -8.04 27.15 12.57
N ASN A 155 -6.92 27.56 11.98
CA ASN A 155 -6.83 28.08 10.61
C ASN A 155 -5.56 27.66 9.85
N THR A 156 -4.66 26.89 10.46
CA THR A 156 -3.44 26.37 9.83
C THR A 156 -3.53 24.85 9.67
N PRO A 157 -3.92 24.33 8.48
CA PRO A 157 -4.04 22.90 8.24
C PRO A 157 -2.73 22.13 8.54
N GLN A 158 -2.82 21.04 9.31
CA GLN A 158 -1.67 20.26 9.82
C GLN A 158 -1.17 19.23 8.82
N PHE A 159 -0.49 19.87 7.88
CA PHE A 159 -0.15 19.49 6.55
C PHE A 159 1.33 19.33 6.13
N GLU A 160 1.84 18.26 5.51
CA GLU A 160 3.25 18.24 5.05
C GLU A 160 3.44 17.73 3.62
N ASN A 161 4.37 18.35 2.88
CA ASN A 161 4.83 17.78 1.61
C ASN A 161 5.61 16.50 1.88
N ILE A 162 5.52 15.54 0.97
CA ILE A 162 6.22 14.26 1.10
C ILE A 162 6.74 13.84 -0.27
N SER A 163 7.78 13.00 -0.32
CA SER A 163 8.22 12.41 -1.58
C SER A 163 7.27 11.30 -2.05
N ILE A 164 7.33 10.96 -3.34
CA ILE A 164 6.52 9.88 -3.93
C ILE A 164 6.71 8.57 -3.15
N TYR A 165 7.97 8.20 -2.88
CA TYR A 165 8.25 6.96 -2.15
C TYR A 165 7.87 7.07 -0.66
N ASN A 166 8.06 8.22 -0.03
CA ASN A 166 7.66 8.39 1.37
C ASN A 166 6.14 8.40 1.55
N TYR A 167 5.37 8.82 0.55
CA TYR A 167 3.91 8.64 0.54
C TYR A 167 3.52 7.16 0.51
N PHE A 168 4.22 6.36 -0.30
CA PHE A 168 4.07 4.91 -0.29
C PHE A 168 4.36 4.32 1.10
N VAL A 169 5.40 4.78 1.80
CA VAL A 169 5.66 4.39 3.20
C VAL A 169 4.55 4.84 4.15
N TRP A 170 4.16 6.12 4.08
CA TRP A 170 3.22 6.73 5.02
C TRP A 170 1.82 6.12 4.94
N SER A 171 1.34 5.82 3.72
CA SER A 171 0.02 5.21 3.52
C SER A 171 -0.09 3.83 4.17
N HIS A 172 0.97 3.03 4.09
CA HIS A 172 1.07 1.75 4.81
C HIS A 172 1.10 1.95 6.32
N TYR A 173 2.00 2.81 6.83
CA TYR A 173 2.04 3.17 8.26
C TYR A 173 0.66 3.60 8.78
N TYR A 174 -0.05 4.46 8.04
CA TYR A 174 -1.35 4.97 8.47
C TYR A 174 -2.43 3.89 8.48
N SER A 175 -2.35 2.89 7.60
CA SER A 175 -3.26 1.74 7.63
C SER A 175 -3.04 0.83 8.86
N VAL A 176 -1.79 0.73 9.36
CA VAL A 176 -1.42 -0.20 10.44
C VAL A 176 -1.22 0.46 11.82
N ARG A 177 -1.23 1.80 11.89
CA ARG A 177 -1.02 2.50 13.17
C ARG A 177 -2.11 2.17 14.20
N LYS A 178 -1.77 2.25 15.48
CA LYS A 178 -2.72 2.05 16.57
C LYS A 178 -3.78 3.15 16.63
N THR A 179 -4.95 2.82 17.19
CA THR A 179 -5.96 3.82 17.54
C THR A 179 -5.54 4.55 18.81
N PHE A 180 -5.39 5.86 18.73
CA PHE A 180 -5.04 6.70 19.88
C PHE A 180 -6.28 6.96 20.75
N LEU A 181 -6.20 6.61 22.04
CA LEU A 181 -7.35 6.73 22.96
C LEU A 181 -7.30 8.00 23.83
N GLY A 182 -6.21 8.76 23.80
CA GLY A 182 -6.03 9.96 24.61
C GLY A 182 -4.71 9.95 25.37
N ALA A 183 -4.23 11.14 25.74
CA ALA A 183 -2.99 11.27 26.50
C ALA A 183 -3.11 10.53 27.84
N GLY A 184 -2.09 9.74 28.18
CA GLY A 184 -2.07 8.90 29.38
C GLY A 184 -2.88 7.59 29.28
N GLN A 185 -3.50 7.30 28.13
CA GLN A 185 -4.13 6.01 27.84
C GLN A 185 -3.27 5.21 26.85
N GLN A 186 -3.20 3.90 27.04
CA GLN A 186 -2.52 3.02 26.09
C GLN A 186 -3.30 3.00 24.77
N SER A 187 -2.61 3.31 23.66
CA SER A 187 -3.18 3.19 22.32
C SER A 187 -3.58 1.75 22.00
N PHE A 188 -4.70 1.57 21.30
CA PHE A 188 -5.26 0.26 20.97
C PHE A 188 -4.62 -0.31 19.70
N GLY A 189 -4.00 -1.49 19.80
CA GLY A 189 -3.29 -2.14 18.70
C GLY A 189 -3.96 -3.37 18.10
N GLY A 190 -5.15 -3.77 18.57
CA GLY A 190 -5.92 -4.87 17.97
C GLY A 190 -6.65 -4.46 16.69
N VAL A 191 -6.00 -3.65 15.84
CA VAL A 191 -6.56 -3.06 14.62
C VAL A 191 -5.47 -2.91 13.57
N ASP A 192 -5.77 -3.38 12.37
CA ASP A 192 -4.97 -3.22 11.15
C ASP A 192 -5.97 -3.11 9.99
N PHE A 193 -5.78 -2.16 9.06
CA PHE A 193 -6.68 -1.93 7.92
C PHE A 193 -6.17 -2.57 6.61
N SER A 194 -5.01 -3.23 6.65
CA SER A 194 -4.31 -3.75 5.46
C SER A 194 -3.66 -5.12 5.67
N HIS A 195 -3.68 -5.68 6.87
CA HIS A 195 -3.18 -7.02 7.21
C HIS A 195 -4.16 -7.78 8.10
N GLU A 196 -3.90 -9.06 8.30
CA GLU A 196 -4.65 -9.96 9.17
C GLU A 196 -6.14 -10.07 8.78
N GLY A 197 -6.48 -9.90 7.50
CA GLY A 197 -7.85 -10.04 7.03
C GLY A 197 -7.99 -9.93 5.52
N PRO A 198 -9.20 -10.14 4.97
CA PRO A 198 -9.47 -10.26 3.53
C PRO A 198 -8.87 -9.17 2.65
N ALA A 199 -8.82 -7.91 3.13
CA ALA A 199 -8.27 -6.79 2.37
C ALA A 199 -6.76 -6.84 2.12
N PHE A 200 -6.01 -7.77 2.73
CA PHE A 200 -4.55 -7.84 2.61
C PHE A 200 -4.06 -7.76 1.15
N VAL A 201 -4.54 -8.64 0.28
CA VAL A 201 -4.08 -8.69 -1.11
C VAL A 201 -4.59 -7.52 -1.95
N THR A 202 -5.84 -7.08 -1.74
CA THR A 202 -6.44 -5.98 -2.50
C THR A 202 -5.84 -4.63 -2.13
N TRP A 203 -5.55 -4.43 -0.84
CA TRP A 203 -4.91 -3.23 -0.33
C TRP A 203 -3.49 -3.08 -0.89
N HIS A 204 -2.67 -4.12 -0.80
CA HIS A 204 -1.29 -4.10 -1.31
C HIS A 204 -1.25 -4.03 -2.84
N ARG A 205 -2.22 -4.64 -3.54
CA ARG A 205 -2.38 -4.47 -5.00
C ARG A 205 -2.59 -3.01 -5.39
N TYR A 206 -3.50 -2.30 -4.73
CA TYR A 206 -3.70 -0.87 -5.02
C TYR A 206 -2.50 -0.03 -4.58
N HIS A 207 -1.84 -0.38 -3.47
CA HIS A 207 -0.63 0.27 -2.99
C HIS A 207 0.49 0.28 -4.03
N LEU A 208 0.73 -0.87 -4.67
CA LEU A 208 1.68 -1.01 -5.77
C LEU A 208 1.25 -0.24 -7.01
N LEU A 209 -0.04 -0.33 -7.37
CA LEU A 209 -0.58 0.33 -8.56
C LEU A 209 -0.48 1.86 -8.47
N GLN A 210 -0.67 2.40 -7.27
CA GLN A 210 -0.48 3.82 -6.99
C GLN A 210 0.99 4.22 -7.15
N LEU A 211 1.93 3.49 -6.53
CA LEU A 211 3.37 3.76 -6.67
C LEU A 211 3.83 3.68 -8.12
N GLU A 212 3.42 2.64 -8.85
CA GLU A 212 3.74 2.43 -10.26
C GLU A 212 3.25 3.61 -11.10
N ARG A 213 2.02 4.07 -10.86
CA ARG A 213 1.45 5.23 -11.56
C ARG A 213 2.19 6.52 -11.25
N ASP A 214 2.55 6.76 -9.99
CA ASP A 214 3.29 7.96 -9.60
C ASP A 214 4.70 7.97 -10.21
N MET A 215 5.35 6.80 -10.27
CA MET A 215 6.65 6.64 -10.93
C MET A 215 6.55 6.79 -12.46
N GLN A 216 5.51 6.26 -13.12
CA GLN A 216 5.27 6.47 -14.55
C GLN A 216 5.13 7.97 -14.86
N ASN A 217 4.35 8.70 -14.05
CA ASN A 217 4.18 10.15 -14.22
C ASN A 217 5.50 10.90 -13.99
N MET A 218 6.24 10.55 -12.94
CA MET A 218 7.55 11.13 -12.62
C MET A 218 8.57 10.91 -13.74
N LEU A 219 8.59 9.72 -14.32
CA LEU A 219 9.51 9.33 -15.39
C LEU A 219 9.03 9.78 -16.78
N GLN A 220 7.78 10.25 -16.89
CA GLN A 220 7.08 10.47 -18.16
C GLN A 220 7.11 9.22 -19.07
N ASP A 221 7.02 8.04 -18.44
CA ASP A 221 7.04 6.76 -19.13
C ASP A 221 5.80 5.95 -18.72
N PRO A 222 4.75 5.89 -19.55
CA PRO A 222 3.54 5.14 -19.24
C PRO A 222 3.73 3.61 -19.34
N THR A 223 4.88 3.11 -19.80
CA THR A 223 5.16 1.68 -19.89
C THR A 223 6.07 1.18 -18.77
N PHE A 224 6.52 2.06 -17.87
CA PHE A 224 7.27 1.65 -16.68
C PHE A 224 6.43 0.68 -15.82
N GLY A 225 7.01 -0.47 -15.50
CA GLY A 225 6.41 -1.49 -14.65
C GLY A 225 7.31 -1.86 -13.48
N LEU A 226 6.70 -2.13 -12.32
CA LEU A 226 7.40 -2.61 -11.14
C LEU A 226 7.81 -4.09 -11.35
N PRO A 227 9.10 -4.44 -11.26
CA PRO A 227 9.52 -5.83 -11.28
C PRO A 227 9.14 -6.54 -9.97
N TYR A 228 9.35 -7.85 -9.94
CA TYR A 228 9.14 -8.67 -8.75
C TYR A 228 10.39 -9.42 -8.31
N TRP A 229 10.38 -9.85 -7.05
CA TRP A 229 11.38 -10.76 -6.49
C TRP A 229 10.71 -12.09 -6.15
N ASN A 230 11.07 -13.13 -6.89
CA ASN A 230 10.71 -14.49 -6.49
C ASN A 230 11.51 -14.86 -5.23
N PHE A 231 10.90 -14.65 -4.06
CA PHE A 231 11.49 -15.05 -2.78
C PHE A 231 11.26 -16.53 -2.46
N ALA A 232 10.44 -17.27 -3.21
CA ALA A 232 10.15 -18.67 -2.97
C ALA A 232 11.23 -19.58 -3.57
N THR A 233 12.44 -19.51 -3.02
CA THR A 233 13.64 -20.18 -3.54
C THR A 233 14.30 -21.16 -2.57
N GLY A 234 13.83 -21.23 -1.32
CA GLY A 234 14.45 -22.04 -0.26
C GLY A 234 15.82 -21.55 0.20
N GLN A 235 16.29 -20.41 -0.33
CA GLN A 235 17.62 -19.91 -0.07
C GLN A 235 17.74 -19.35 1.37
N ASN A 236 18.95 -19.41 1.90
CA ASN A 236 19.35 -18.76 3.15
C ASN A 236 20.04 -17.41 2.92
N THR A 237 20.03 -16.92 1.68
CA THR A 237 20.60 -15.63 1.26
C THR A 237 19.56 -14.82 0.51
N CYS A 238 19.73 -13.49 0.50
CA CYS A 238 18.96 -12.58 -0.34
C CYS A 238 19.70 -12.42 -1.69
N ASP A 239 19.19 -13.03 -2.74
CA ASP A 239 19.78 -13.05 -4.09
C ASP A 239 19.67 -11.71 -4.85
N ILE A 240 18.75 -10.83 -4.43
CA ILE A 240 18.65 -9.45 -4.93
C ILE A 240 19.43 -8.41 -4.09
N CYS A 241 20.08 -8.84 -3.00
CA CYS A 241 20.85 -7.96 -2.11
C CYS A 241 22.30 -7.81 -2.60
N SER A 242 22.45 -7.18 -3.76
CA SER A 242 23.72 -6.79 -4.37
C SER A 242 23.75 -5.29 -4.68
N ASP A 243 24.93 -4.69 -4.82
CA ASP A 243 25.05 -3.23 -5.00
C ASP A 243 24.54 -2.71 -6.36
N ASP A 244 24.39 -3.58 -7.36
CA ASP A 244 23.72 -3.26 -8.63
C ASP A 244 22.18 -3.33 -8.55
N LEU A 245 21.65 -3.93 -7.49
CA LEU A 245 20.22 -4.09 -7.21
C LEU A 245 19.89 -3.42 -5.87
N MET A 246 19.43 -4.18 -4.87
CA MET A 246 18.81 -3.64 -3.65
C MET A 246 19.81 -3.29 -2.55
N GLY A 247 21.11 -3.42 -2.83
CA GLY A 247 22.21 -3.14 -1.93
C GLY A 247 22.68 -4.37 -1.15
N ALA A 248 24.00 -4.59 -1.19
CA ALA A 248 24.65 -5.64 -0.43
C ALA A 248 24.71 -5.31 1.06
N ARG A 249 25.12 -6.28 1.88
CA ARG A 249 25.43 -6.06 3.30
C ARG A 249 26.67 -5.18 3.44
N SER A 250 26.66 -4.23 4.36
CA SER A 250 27.83 -3.42 4.69
C SER A 250 28.91 -4.26 5.40
N ASN A 251 30.17 -4.06 5.00
CA ASN A 251 31.33 -4.67 5.67
C ASN A 251 31.64 -4.03 7.04
N PHE A 252 31.06 -2.86 7.33
CA PHE A 252 31.34 -2.11 8.56
C PHE A 252 30.27 -2.31 9.65
N ASP A 253 29.03 -2.61 9.26
CA ASP A 253 27.93 -2.94 10.16
C ASP A 253 27.01 -3.93 9.44
N VAL A 254 26.91 -5.15 9.97
CA VAL A 254 26.13 -6.24 9.36
C VAL A 254 24.63 -5.96 9.26
N SER A 255 24.13 -4.95 9.98
CA SER A 255 22.75 -4.50 9.95
C SER A 255 22.49 -3.36 8.97
N LEU A 256 23.51 -2.86 8.27
CA LEU A 256 23.40 -1.76 7.31
C LEU A 256 23.62 -2.25 5.88
N ILE A 257 23.14 -1.45 4.94
CA ILE A 257 23.37 -1.60 3.50
C ILE A 257 24.75 -1.05 3.14
N SER A 258 25.45 -1.72 2.22
CA SER A 258 26.73 -1.31 1.63
C SER A 258 26.67 0.13 1.11
N GLN A 259 27.71 0.91 1.40
CA GLN A 259 27.80 2.33 1.01
C GLN A 259 27.90 2.55 -0.51
N ASN A 260 28.15 1.48 -1.28
CA ASN A 260 28.14 1.54 -2.75
C ASN A 260 26.71 1.51 -3.32
N SER A 261 25.71 1.10 -2.54
CA SER A 261 24.32 1.17 -2.94
C SER A 261 23.70 2.51 -2.55
N ILE A 262 22.90 3.08 -3.44
CA ILE A 262 22.17 4.33 -3.17
C ILE A 262 21.21 4.20 -1.98
N PHE A 263 20.74 2.98 -1.69
CA PHE A 263 19.83 2.69 -0.59
C PHE A 263 20.48 2.82 0.79
N SER A 264 21.82 2.83 0.90
CA SER A 264 22.49 3.13 2.17
C SER A 264 22.33 4.60 2.60
N GLN A 265 21.97 5.47 1.67
CA GLN A 265 21.75 6.90 1.92
C GLN A 265 20.32 7.19 2.36
N TRP A 266 19.40 6.24 2.15
CA TRP A 266 18.00 6.43 2.50
C TRP A 266 17.82 6.48 4.02
N ARG A 267 16.99 7.43 4.45
CA ARG A 267 16.54 7.57 5.82
C ARG A 267 15.08 7.14 5.93
N VAL A 268 14.73 6.51 7.04
CA VAL A 268 13.40 5.92 7.23
C VAL A 268 12.40 6.96 7.72
N LEU A 269 11.14 6.76 7.36
CA LEU A 269 10.01 7.53 7.85
C LEU A 269 9.26 6.70 8.90
N CYS A 270 8.55 7.39 9.81
CA CYS A 270 7.61 6.78 10.76
C CYS A 270 8.23 5.91 11.87
N GLU A 271 9.49 6.16 12.25
CA GLU A 271 10.17 5.40 13.32
C GLU A 271 9.78 5.82 14.76
N ASN A 272 9.23 7.03 14.95
CA ASN A 272 8.94 7.57 16.28
C ASN A 272 7.56 7.13 16.81
N ILE A 273 7.30 5.82 16.82
CA ILE A 273 6.02 5.25 17.26
C ILE A 273 5.61 5.64 18.68
N GLU A 274 6.57 5.80 19.60
CA GLU A 274 6.29 6.24 20.97
C GLU A 274 5.62 7.63 20.99
N ASP A 275 6.12 8.58 20.20
CA ASP A 275 5.53 9.92 20.09
C ASP A 275 4.11 9.84 19.52
N TYR A 276 3.90 9.05 18.46
CA TYR A 276 2.59 8.95 17.80
C TYR A 276 1.54 8.32 18.73
N GLU A 277 1.94 7.32 19.51
CA GLU A 277 1.04 6.56 20.39
C GLU A 277 0.78 7.24 21.73
N THR A 278 1.65 8.16 22.18
CA THR A 278 1.51 8.88 23.47
C THR A 278 0.96 10.29 23.30
N LEU A 279 1.37 10.99 22.24
CA LEU A 279 0.96 12.38 21.95
C LEU A 279 -0.24 12.43 20.99
N GLY A 280 -0.60 11.32 20.35
CA GLY A 280 -1.69 11.27 19.37
C GLY A 280 -1.38 11.99 18.07
N THR A 281 -0.09 12.20 17.77
CA THR A 281 0.37 12.71 16.49
C THR A 281 0.37 11.61 15.43
N ILE A 282 0.61 11.99 14.18
CA ILE A 282 0.77 11.08 13.04
C ILE A 282 2.19 11.27 12.50
N CYS A 283 2.79 10.19 11.99
CA CYS A 283 4.03 10.25 11.23
C CYS A 283 4.05 11.44 10.26
N ASN A 284 5.12 12.23 10.35
CA ASN A 284 5.34 13.42 9.52
C ASN A 284 6.35 13.12 8.41
N SER A 285 6.78 14.13 7.65
CA SER A 285 7.73 13.94 6.54
C SER A 285 9.20 13.98 6.97
N THR A 286 9.49 14.03 8.28
CA THR A 286 10.87 14.11 8.79
C THR A 286 11.47 12.71 8.84
N GLU A 287 12.55 12.51 8.08
CA GLU A 287 13.24 11.23 8.03
C GLU A 287 14.19 11.05 9.22
N GLY A 288 14.33 9.81 9.65
CA GLY A 288 15.06 9.39 10.84
C GLY A 288 16.32 8.59 10.54
N GLY A 289 16.46 7.41 11.15
CA GLY A 289 17.61 6.51 11.00
C GLY A 289 17.80 5.92 9.59
N PRO A 290 18.93 5.23 9.34
CA PRO A 290 19.12 4.46 8.10
C PRO A 290 18.22 3.22 8.05
N ILE A 291 18.04 2.67 6.84
CA ILE A 291 17.50 1.32 6.69
C ILE A 291 18.42 0.31 7.40
N ARG A 292 17.83 -0.46 8.31
CA ARG A 292 18.40 -1.68 8.89
C ARG A 292 17.98 -2.91 8.08
N ARG A 293 18.91 -3.76 7.68
CA ARG A 293 18.65 -5.02 6.98
C ARG A 293 19.75 -6.03 7.27
N ASN A 294 19.38 -7.23 7.71
CA ASN A 294 20.31 -8.32 8.00
C ASN A 294 19.71 -9.67 7.59
N PRO A 295 19.62 -9.97 6.28
CA PRO A 295 18.97 -11.19 5.79
C PRO A 295 19.51 -12.45 6.46
N ALA A 296 18.62 -13.38 6.83
CA ALA A 296 18.90 -14.59 7.62
C ALA A 296 19.52 -14.35 9.01
N GLY A 297 19.60 -13.10 9.49
CA GLY A 297 20.35 -12.74 10.69
C GLY A 297 19.66 -13.01 12.03
N ASN A 298 18.40 -13.47 12.04
CA ASN A 298 17.64 -13.69 13.26
C ASN A 298 17.97 -15.04 13.92
N VAL A 299 19.11 -15.09 14.60
CA VAL A 299 19.58 -16.31 15.30
C VAL A 299 18.67 -16.75 16.45
N ALA A 300 17.88 -15.83 17.01
CA ALA A 300 16.93 -16.14 18.07
C ALA A 300 15.69 -16.88 17.56
N ARG A 301 15.44 -16.83 16.23
CA ARG A 301 14.28 -17.46 15.60
C ARG A 301 14.68 -18.16 14.30
N PRO A 302 15.29 -19.37 14.38
CA PRO A 302 15.85 -20.07 13.21
C PRO A 302 14.88 -20.31 12.05
N MET A 303 13.58 -20.47 12.36
CA MET A 303 12.52 -20.65 11.35
C MET A 303 12.39 -19.49 10.36
N VAL A 304 12.90 -18.29 10.68
CA VAL A 304 12.89 -17.13 9.77
C VAL A 304 14.24 -16.86 9.12
N GLN A 305 15.20 -17.79 9.21
CA GLN A 305 16.53 -17.63 8.59
C GLN A 305 16.62 -18.21 7.18
N ARG A 306 15.53 -18.77 6.66
CA ARG A 306 15.41 -19.32 5.32
C ARG A 306 14.13 -18.79 4.68
N LEU A 307 14.20 -18.49 3.39
CA LEU A 307 13.06 -18.08 2.60
C LEU A 307 12.08 -19.25 2.35
N PRO A 308 10.83 -18.97 1.93
CA PRO A 308 9.89 -20.01 1.49
C PRO A 308 10.48 -20.90 0.38
N GLU A 309 10.07 -22.16 0.33
CA GLU A 309 10.44 -23.10 -0.74
C GLU A 309 9.49 -22.91 -1.96
N PRO A 310 9.90 -23.27 -3.19
CA PRO A 310 9.02 -23.17 -4.36
C PRO A 310 7.70 -23.93 -4.20
N GLU A 311 7.73 -25.09 -3.54
CA GLU A 311 6.55 -25.92 -3.26
C GLU A 311 5.54 -25.23 -2.34
N ASP A 312 5.97 -24.25 -1.54
CA ASP A 312 5.07 -23.48 -0.67
C ASP A 312 4.09 -22.65 -1.50
N VAL A 313 4.55 -22.10 -2.63
CA VAL A 313 3.70 -21.34 -3.56
C VAL A 313 2.73 -22.27 -4.28
N ALA A 314 3.20 -23.43 -4.74
CA ALA A 314 2.34 -24.43 -5.39
C ALA A 314 1.20 -24.89 -4.47
N GLN A 315 1.51 -25.26 -3.22
CA GLN A 315 0.52 -25.67 -2.23
C GLN A 315 -0.46 -24.56 -1.89
N CYS A 316 0.02 -23.32 -1.70
CA CYS A 316 -0.85 -22.19 -1.42
C CYS A 316 -1.87 -21.95 -2.54
N LEU A 317 -1.46 -22.13 -3.81
CA LEU A 317 -2.36 -21.99 -4.96
C LEU A 317 -3.39 -23.12 -5.09
N GLU A 318 -3.27 -24.22 -4.32
CA GLU A 318 -4.28 -25.28 -4.21
C GLU A 318 -5.39 -24.94 -3.21
N VAL A 319 -5.20 -23.91 -2.36
CA VAL A 319 -6.24 -23.45 -1.44
C VAL A 319 -7.31 -22.68 -2.22
N GLY A 320 -8.40 -23.37 -2.59
CA GLY A 320 -9.42 -22.82 -3.49
C GLY A 320 -10.42 -21.83 -2.88
N VAL A 321 -10.40 -21.64 -1.56
CA VAL A 321 -11.27 -20.68 -0.87
C VAL A 321 -10.47 -19.41 -0.57
N PHE A 322 -10.95 -18.25 -1.03
CA PHE A 322 -10.23 -16.98 -0.86
C PHE A 322 -9.98 -16.67 0.62
N ASP A 323 -11.02 -16.74 1.45
CA ASP A 323 -10.91 -16.53 2.88
C ASP A 323 -12.02 -17.27 3.63
N THR A 324 -11.80 -17.54 4.91
CA THR A 324 -12.71 -18.29 5.77
C THR A 324 -12.92 -17.57 7.09
N PRO A 325 -14.09 -17.72 7.74
CA PRO A 325 -14.29 -17.22 9.10
C PRO A 325 -13.18 -17.69 10.06
N PRO A 326 -12.72 -16.83 10.98
CA PRO A 326 -13.26 -15.52 11.35
C PRO A 326 -12.71 -14.36 10.50
N PHE A 327 -12.17 -14.64 9.32
CA PHE A 327 -11.58 -13.67 8.39
C PHE A 327 -10.41 -12.91 9.01
N TYR A 328 -9.58 -13.62 9.76
CA TYR A 328 -8.51 -13.03 10.56
C TYR A 328 -7.17 -13.78 10.36
N SER A 329 -6.12 -13.41 11.09
CA SER A 329 -4.81 -14.07 11.05
C SER A 329 -4.81 -15.52 11.55
N ASN A 330 -5.93 -15.99 12.13
CA ASN A 330 -6.14 -17.38 12.55
C ASN A 330 -7.11 -18.18 11.68
N SER A 331 -7.51 -17.66 10.52
CA SER A 331 -8.32 -18.39 9.54
C SER A 331 -7.58 -19.62 9.01
N THR A 332 -8.28 -20.74 8.87
CA THR A 332 -7.77 -22.02 8.31
C THR A 332 -8.46 -22.30 6.99
N ASP A 333 -7.80 -22.99 6.06
CA ASP A 333 -8.28 -23.26 4.70
C ASP A 333 -8.61 -21.96 3.93
N SER A 334 -7.84 -20.90 4.20
CA SER A 334 -7.98 -19.56 3.63
C SER A 334 -6.76 -19.24 2.78
N PHE A 335 -6.94 -19.05 1.47
CA PHE A 335 -5.86 -18.65 0.56
C PHE A 335 -5.20 -17.36 1.04
N ARG A 336 -6.01 -16.35 1.37
CA ARG A 336 -5.52 -15.05 1.87
C ARG A 336 -4.63 -15.25 3.08
N ASN A 337 -5.05 -16.02 4.08
CA ASN A 337 -4.26 -16.22 5.30
C ASN A 337 -3.02 -17.10 5.07
N THR A 338 -3.05 -17.95 4.05
CA THR A 338 -1.94 -18.79 3.61
C THR A 338 -0.87 -17.94 2.92
N VAL A 339 -1.23 -17.19 1.87
CA VAL A 339 -0.29 -16.36 1.12
C VAL A 339 0.27 -15.22 1.96
N GLU A 340 -0.55 -14.64 2.85
CA GLU A 340 -0.09 -13.65 3.84
C GLU A 340 0.95 -14.25 4.80
N GLY A 341 0.81 -15.54 5.11
CA GLY A 341 1.84 -16.31 5.80
C GLY A 341 1.59 -16.54 7.29
N TYR A 342 0.33 -16.57 7.73
CA TYR A 342 -0.05 -16.98 9.09
C TYR A 342 -0.43 -18.45 9.19
N SER A 343 -0.80 -19.06 8.06
CA SER A 343 -0.99 -20.52 7.94
C SER A 343 0.23 -21.16 7.31
N ASP A 344 0.40 -22.47 7.50
CA ASP A 344 1.34 -23.22 6.66
C ASP A 344 0.84 -23.27 5.20
N PRO A 345 1.70 -23.59 4.23
CA PRO A 345 1.36 -23.57 2.80
C PRO A 345 0.17 -24.45 2.41
N SER A 346 -0.22 -25.43 3.23
CA SER A 346 -1.39 -26.29 2.99
C SER A 346 -2.72 -25.62 3.38
N GLY A 347 -2.68 -24.43 3.98
CA GLY A 347 -3.84 -23.70 4.47
C GLY A 347 -4.14 -23.91 5.96
N ARG A 348 -3.35 -24.74 6.66
CA ARG A 348 -3.61 -25.02 8.08
C ARG A 348 -3.01 -23.94 8.97
N TYR A 349 -3.85 -23.31 9.78
CA TYR A 349 -3.38 -22.33 10.74
C TYR A 349 -2.51 -22.98 11.83
N ASN A 350 -1.38 -22.34 12.12
CA ASN A 350 -0.56 -22.66 13.26
C ASN A 350 0.07 -21.37 13.82
N PRO A 351 -0.17 -21.01 15.10
CA PRO A 351 0.33 -19.76 15.66
C PRO A 351 1.86 -19.61 15.62
N ALA A 352 2.60 -20.72 15.59
CA ALA A 352 4.06 -20.73 15.53
C ALA A 352 4.61 -20.54 14.11
N VAL A 353 3.83 -20.82 13.06
CA VAL A 353 4.26 -20.78 11.66
C VAL A 353 4.28 -19.36 11.14
N ARG A 354 5.31 -19.04 10.37
CA ARG A 354 5.33 -17.91 9.45
C ARG A 354 5.84 -18.44 8.12
N SER A 355 5.07 -18.27 7.06
CA SER A 355 5.37 -18.77 5.71
C SER A 355 5.30 -17.62 4.71
N LEU A 356 5.62 -17.90 3.44
CA LEU A 356 5.37 -17.01 2.28
C LEU A 356 5.69 -15.54 2.56
N HIS A 357 4.72 -14.64 2.42
CA HIS A 357 4.89 -13.19 2.60
C HIS A 357 5.49 -12.82 3.98
N ASN A 358 4.88 -13.28 5.07
CA ASN A 358 5.37 -13.00 6.43
C ASN A 358 6.79 -13.51 6.65
N LEU A 359 7.11 -14.69 6.10
CA LEU A 359 8.45 -15.25 6.19
C LEU A 359 9.47 -14.41 5.42
N ALA A 360 9.14 -13.95 4.21
CA ALA A 360 10.00 -13.08 3.41
C ALA A 360 10.28 -11.74 4.14
N HIS A 361 9.29 -11.14 4.80
CA HIS A 361 9.50 -9.96 5.65
C HIS A 361 10.42 -10.23 6.84
N LEU A 362 10.14 -11.29 7.60
CA LEU A 362 10.90 -11.62 8.80
C LEU A 362 12.34 -12.07 8.50
N PHE A 363 12.56 -12.67 7.32
CA PHE A 363 13.88 -13.05 6.82
C PHE A 363 14.83 -11.87 6.71
N LEU A 364 14.33 -10.68 6.37
CA LEU A 364 15.14 -9.47 6.26
C LEU A 364 15.70 -8.98 7.60
N ASN A 365 15.10 -9.39 8.73
CA ASN A 365 15.55 -9.12 10.10
C ASN A 365 16.03 -7.67 10.30
N GLY A 366 15.12 -6.73 10.09
CA GLY A 366 15.40 -5.29 10.12
C GLY A 366 14.16 -4.46 9.85
N THR A 367 14.34 -3.33 9.18
CA THR A 367 13.28 -2.38 8.78
C THR A 367 12.16 -3.08 8.03
N GLY A 368 12.51 -3.88 7.01
CA GLY A 368 11.57 -4.66 6.20
C GLY A 368 10.75 -5.69 6.98
N GLY A 369 11.14 -6.05 8.21
CA GLY A 369 10.44 -7.02 9.06
C GLY A 369 9.53 -6.40 10.13
N GLN A 370 9.39 -5.08 10.14
CA GLN A 370 8.55 -4.35 11.10
C GLN A 370 7.37 -3.72 10.35
N THR A 371 6.13 -4.11 10.66
CA THR A 371 4.94 -3.70 9.89
C THR A 371 4.89 -2.19 9.64
N HIS A 372 4.98 -1.37 10.70
CA HIS A 372 4.94 0.10 10.61
C HIS A 372 6.10 0.78 9.82
N LEU A 373 7.18 0.05 9.52
CA LEU A 373 8.36 0.57 8.81
C LEU A 373 8.67 -0.14 7.51
N SER A 374 8.09 -1.32 7.27
CA SER A 374 8.54 -2.25 6.25
C SER A 374 8.71 -1.65 4.85
N PRO A 375 7.86 -0.73 4.35
CA PRO A 375 8.05 -0.15 3.03
C PRO A 375 9.21 0.82 2.93
N ASN A 376 9.83 1.25 4.03
CA ASN A 376 11.08 2.04 3.97
C ASN A 376 12.22 1.25 3.33
N ASP A 377 12.17 -0.07 3.44
CA ASP A 377 13.07 -0.97 2.74
C ASP A 377 12.52 -1.24 1.33
N PRO A 378 13.22 -0.85 0.24
CA PRO A 378 12.68 -0.98 -1.11
C PRO A 378 12.54 -2.42 -1.61
N ILE A 379 13.04 -3.42 -0.87
CA ILE A 379 12.68 -4.82 -1.12
C ILE A 379 11.17 -5.05 -0.97
N PHE A 380 10.47 -4.24 -0.15
CA PHE A 380 9.02 -4.30 0.02
C PHE A 380 8.26 -4.27 -1.31
N VAL A 381 8.67 -3.39 -2.23
CA VAL A 381 8.03 -3.26 -3.56
C VAL A 381 8.08 -4.59 -4.30
N LEU A 382 9.25 -5.22 -4.33
CA LEU A 382 9.52 -6.45 -5.07
C LEU A 382 8.87 -7.68 -4.42
N LEU A 383 8.83 -7.70 -3.08
CA LEU A 383 8.18 -8.72 -2.27
C LEU A 383 6.67 -8.70 -2.52
N HIS A 384 6.06 -7.50 -2.48
CA HIS A 384 4.63 -7.36 -2.70
C HIS A 384 4.22 -7.53 -4.16
N THR A 385 5.04 -7.17 -5.15
CA THR A 385 4.71 -7.49 -6.55
C THR A 385 4.71 -8.99 -6.80
N PHE A 386 5.58 -9.77 -6.16
CA PHE A 386 5.51 -11.24 -6.24
C PHE A 386 4.30 -11.81 -5.49
N THR A 387 3.96 -11.24 -4.32
CA THR A 387 2.73 -11.60 -3.60
C THR A 387 1.48 -11.32 -4.44
N ASP A 388 1.45 -10.19 -5.14
CA ASP A 388 0.37 -9.83 -6.07
C ASP A 388 0.33 -10.74 -7.30
N ALA A 389 1.47 -11.26 -7.77
CA ALA A 389 1.51 -12.27 -8.82
C ALA A 389 0.83 -13.58 -8.38
N VAL A 390 1.10 -14.04 -7.15
CA VAL A 390 0.45 -15.24 -6.58
C VAL A 390 -1.06 -15.01 -6.45
N PHE A 391 -1.47 -13.83 -6.01
CA PHE A 391 -2.89 -13.45 -5.96
C PHE A 391 -3.54 -13.42 -7.35
N ASP A 392 -2.87 -12.85 -8.35
CA ASP A 392 -3.40 -12.78 -9.72
C ASP A 392 -3.56 -14.17 -10.36
N GLU A 393 -2.60 -15.07 -10.12
CA GLU A 393 -2.72 -16.46 -10.53
C GLU A 393 -3.87 -17.18 -9.82
N TRP A 394 -4.06 -16.94 -8.52
CA TRP A 394 -5.20 -17.49 -7.78
C TRP A 394 -6.53 -17.00 -8.39
N LEU A 395 -6.66 -15.69 -8.68
CA LEU A 395 -7.84 -15.14 -9.35
C LEU A 395 -8.09 -15.83 -10.70
N ARG A 396 -7.04 -16.09 -11.49
CA ARG A 396 -7.16 -16.79 -12.76
C ARG A 396 -7.60 -18.25 -12.59
N ARG A 397 -7.00 -18.99 -11.63
CA ARG A 397 -7.32 -20.41 -11.36
C ARG A 397 -8.75 -20.62 -10.88
N TYR A 398 -9.23 -19.72 -10.03
CA TYR A 398 -10.55 -19.84 -9.37
C TYR A 398 -11.58 -18.86 -9.94
N SER A 399 -11.39 -18.39 -11.18
CA SER A 399 -12.35 -17.53 -11.91
C SER A 399 -12.78 -16.28 -11.14
N ALA A 400 -11.85 -15.69 -10.38
CA ALA A 400 -12.06 -14.55 -9.49
C ALA A 400 -13.29 -14.74 -8.57
N ASP A 401 -13.47 -15.94 -8.01
CA ASP A 401 -14.57 -16.20 -7.09
C ASP A 401 -14.45 -15.33 -5.82
N ILE A 402 -15.23 -14.26 -5.81
CA ILE A 402 -15.29 -13.30 -4.73
C ILE A 402 -16.29 -13.72 -3.64
N SER A 403 -17.00 -14.85 -3.79
CA SER A 403 -18.11 -15.26 -2.92
C SER A 403 -17.72 -15.31 -1.44
N THR A 404 -16.52 -15.79 -1.13
CA THR A 404 -16.03 -15.95 0.24
C THR A 404 -15.31 -14.72 0.80
N TYR A 405 -15.17 -13.64 0.02
CA TYR A 405 -14.75 -12.35 0.56
C TYR A 405 -15.94 -11.76 1.37
N PRO A 406 -15.89 -11.62 2.70
CA PRO A 406 -17.05 -11.20 3.50
C PRO A 406 -17.54 -9.78 3.16
N LEU A 407 -18.86 -9.62 3.04
CA LEU A 407 -19.49 -8.29 2.96
C LEU A 407 -19.50 -7.58 4.32
N GLU A 408 -19.49 -8.33 5.42
CA GLU A 408 -19.62 -7.84 6.80
C GLU A 408 -18.91 -8.77 7.78
N ASN A 409 -18.73 -8.32 9.02
CA ASN A 409 -18.12 -9.07 10.13
C ASN A 409 -16.63 -9.44 9.92
N ALA A 410 -15.98 -8.94 8.87
CA ALA A 410 -14.52 -8.97 8.77
C ALA A 410 -13.92 -7.98 9.79
N PRO A 411 -12.63 -8.08 10.13
CA PRO A 411 -11.93 -7.02 10.87
C PRO A 411 -12.21 -5.63 10.27
N ILE A 412 -12.27 -4.58 11.09
CA ILE A 412 -12.57 -3.23 10.61
C ILE A 412 -11.61 -2.84 9.47
N GLY A 413 -12.13 -2.33 8.35
CA GLY A 413 -11.35 -2.07 7.14
C GLY A 413 -11.35 -3.20 6.11
N HIS A 414 -11.69 -4.43 6.51
CA HIS A 414 -11.58 -5.61 5.66
C HIS A 414 -12.89 -6.06 5.00
N ASN A 415 -14.03 -5.39 5.25
CA ASN A 415 -15.27 -5.66 4.53
C ASN A 415 -15.07 -5.41 3.01
N ARG A 416 -15.73 -6.21 2.16
CA ARG A 416 -15.55 -6.17 0.69
C ARG A 416 -15.78 -4.78 0.07
N GLN A 417 -16.73 -4.03 0.61
CA GLN A 417 -17.11 -2.70 0.11
C GLN A 417 -16.41 -1.57 0.88
N TYR A 418 -15.51 -1.88 1.81
CA TYR A 418 -14.77 -0.88 2.55
C TYR A 418 -13.82 -0.15 1.60
N ASN A 419 -13.76 1.18 1.70
CA ASN A 419 -12.78 1.98 0.96
C ASN A 419 -11.41 1.77 1.60
N MET A 420 -10.47 1.20 0.87
CA MET A 420 -9.14 0.84 1.38
C MET A 420 -8.42 2.07 1.94
N VAL A 421 -8.05 2.01 3.22
CA VAL A 421 -7.54 3.15 3.98
C VAL A 421 -6.04 3.30 3.76
N PRO A 422 -5.48 4.49 3.46
CA PRO A 422 -6.15 5.79 3.33
C PRO A 422 -6.21 6.27 1.87
N PHE A 423 -6.38 5.39 0.90
CA PHE A 423 -6.28 5.76 -0.50
C PHE A 423 -7.33 6.80 -0.92
N TRP A 424 -6.94 7.66 -1.86
CA TRP A 424 -7.79 8.70 -2.42
C TRP A 424 -7.61 8.80 -3.95
N PRO A 425 -8.69 8.91 -4.75
CA PRO A 425 -10.11 8.83 -4.37
C PRO A 425 -10.50 7.53 -3.66
N PRO A 426 -11.67 7.47 -3.01
CA PRO A 426 -12.14 6.24 -2.37
C PRO A 426 -12.21 5.09 -3.38
N VAL A 427 -11.54 3.99 -3.06
CA VAL A 427 -11.46 2.76 -3.86
C VAL A 427 -11.72 1.58 -2.94
N THR A 428 -12.60 0.68 -3.36
CA THR A 428 -13.02 -0.47 -2.55
C THR A 428 -12.15 -1.70 -2.79
N ASN A 429 -12.12 -2.63 -1.82
CA ASN A 429 -11.48 -3.94 -2.03
C ASN A 429 -12.05 -4.66 -3.26
N ASN A 430 -13.36 -4.54 -3.50
CA ASN A 430 -14.05 -5.13 -4.65
C ASN A 430 -13.46 -4.68 -5.99
N GLU A 431 -12.96 -3.46 -6.11
CA GLU A 431 -12.40 -2.95 -7.37
C GLU A 431 -11.06 -3.59 -7.72
N MET A 432 -10.32 -4.11 -6.74
CA MET A 432 -9.03 -4.76 -6.93
C MET A 432 -9.14 -6.29 -7.06
N PHE A 433 -10.30 -6.86 -6.75
CA PHE A 433 -10.58 -8.29 -6.85
C PHE A 433 -10.98 -8.69 -8.28
N VAL A 434 -10.07 -8.47 -9.22
CA VAL A 434 -10.24 -8.70 -10.65
C VAL A 434 -8.92 -9.18 -11.23
N THR A 435 -8.93 -10.00 -12.30
CA THR A 435 -7.68 -10.39 -12.97
C THR A 435 -6.98 -9.15 -13.55
N ALA A 436 -5.69 -9.00 -13.26
CA ALA A 436 -4.95 -7.79 -13.60
C ALA A 436 -4.84 -7.52 -15.13
N PRO A 437 -4.58 -8.52 -15.99
CA PRO A 437 -4.36 -8.27 -17.42
C PRO A 437 -5.58 -7.63 -18.11
N GLU A 438 -6.78 -8.10 -17.81
CA GLU A 438 -8.00 -7.62 -18.46
C GLU A 438 -8.58 -6.35 -17.83
N ASN A 439 -8.29 -6.09 -16.55
CA ASN A 439 -9.00 -5.07 -15.77
C ASN A 439 -8.12 -3.95 -15.25
N LEU A 440 -6.83 -4.20 -15.03
CA LEU A 440 -5.89 -3.26 -14.41
C LEU A 440 -4.71 -2.89 -15.33
N GLY A 441 -4.58 -3.55 -16.49
CA GLY A 441 -3.60 -3.20 -17.52
C GLY A 441 -2.16 -3.56 -17.17
N TYR A 442 -1.97 -4.58 -16.35
CA TYR A 442 -0.67 -5.18 -16.14
C TYR A 442 -0.79 -6.71 -16.07
N SER A 443 0.30 -7.39 -16.41
CA SER A 443 0.43 -8.84 -16.33
C SER A 443 1.80 -9.22 -15.77
N TYR A 444 1.96 -10.46 -15.34
CA TYR A 444 3.23 -11.00 -14.87
C TYR A 444 3.88 -11.92 -15.91
N GLU A 445 5.17 -11.71 -16.19
CA GLU A 445 6.02 -12.70 -16.85
C GLU A 445 6.57 -13.62 -15.75
N VAL A 446 5.84 -14.68 -15.43
CA VAL A 446 6.14 -15.63 -14.35
C VAL A 446 5.64 -17.03 -14.72
N GLU A 447 6.40 -18.05 -14.33
CA GLU A 447 6.01 -19.45 -14.40
C GLU A 447 5.80 -19.99 -12.99
N TRP A 448 4.77 -20.82 -12.81
CA TRP A 448 4.42 -21.40 -11.51
C TRP A 448 4.95 -22.84 -11.42
N PRO A 449 5.53 -23.24 -10.27
CA PRO A 449 6.01 -24.61 -10.04
C PRO A 449 4.93 -25.70 -10.17
#